data_AF-A0A317HXW5-F1
#
_entry.id   AF-A0A317HXW5-F1
#
_cell.length_a   1.000
_cell.length_b   1.000
_cell.length_c   1.000
_cell.angle_alpha   90.00
_cell.angle_beta   90.00
_cell.angle_gamma   90.00
#
_symmetry.space_group_name_H-M   'P 1'
#
loop_
_entity.id
_entity.type
_entity.pdbx_description
1 polymer ?
#
loop_
_entity_poly.entity_id
_entity_poly.type
_entity_poly.pdbx_seq_one_letter_code
_entity_poly.pdbx_strand_id
1 'polypeptide(L)'
;MLRKTWLHAALVLACTICALAVVAVAQSGADAVDDAFTRATQLHQSGDIEGAIRGYEAILAKHPERADVRSNLGAAYSRLGRYEDAISQYQQALRIDNRNETIRFNLALAYYKGAFFVEAADELTKFLAGAPSDLPQRSNAVLLLADCNVRLGNYKKVIESLTPLADADPNNQTVAFLLGSALIGDGQVERSQVIIDKVFRDADSAQAHLLMGSILLMADDGHGAIREFERAIQLDPKLPTLHAWYGRALMRMGDGVKAKEALQTELAANQNDFEANLFTGVLLRQDKQFDEALQYLTRAVRLRPRDQYARYHMAAVYVALGKPKEALPLLESVAKEFPSFSEARVLLASVYYRLNRKQDGDREKEAVQKLTDEQQAKQPGAQNSSDQISPTKPPDNFENYQFKERR
;
A
#
# COMPACT_ATOMS: atom_id res chain seq x y z
N MET A 1 -34.48 72.60 -25.73
CA MET A 1 -33.24 71.90 -25.31
C MET A 1 -33.34 71.26 -23.92
N LEU A 2 -34.03 71.87 -22.95
CA LEU A 2 -34.16 71.32 -21.59
C LEU A 2 -34.77 69.90 -21.51
N ARG A 3 -35.83 69.54 -22.26
CA ARG A 3 -36.42 68.18 -22.16
C ARG A 3 -35.49 67.02 -22.54
N LYS A 4 -34.52 67.23 -23.43
CA LYS A 4 -33.58 66.17 -23.86
C LYS A 4 -32.49 65.87 -22.83
N THR A 5 -32.08 66.87 -22.04
CA THR A 5 -31.07 66.69 -20.99
C THR A 5 -31.65 65.95 -19.78
N TRP A 6 -32.93 66.18 -19.44
CA TRP A 6 -33.62 65.45 -18.39
C TRP A 6 -33.83 63.96 -18.72
N LEU A 7 -34.14 63.61 -19.97
CA LEU A 7 -34.25 62.21 -20.39
C LEU A 7 -32.91 61.46 -20.33
N HIS A 8 -31.80 62.10 -20.73
CA HIS A 8 -30.47 61.48 -20.65
C HIS A 8 -30.01 61.33 -19.20
N ALA A 9 -30.22 62.34 -18.36
CA ALA A 9 -29.91 62.26 -16.93
C ALA A 9 -30.74 61.18 -16.22
N ALA A 10 -32.03 61.04 -16.56
CA ALA A 10 -32.90 59.99 -16.03
C ALA A 10 -32.48 58.58 -16.48
N LEU A 11 -32.02 58.41 -17.73
CA LEU A 11 -31.56 57.13 -18.24
C LEU A 11 -30.23 56.69 -17.61
N VAL A 12 -29.30 57.63 -17.41
CA VAL A 12 -28.02 57.37 -16.72
C VAL A 12 -28.26 57.03 -15.25
N LEU A 13 -29.16 57.75 -14.57
CA LEU A 13 -29.55 57.46 -13.18
C LEU A 13 -30.25 56.09 -13.04
N ALA A 14 -31.11 55.72 -13.99
CA ALA A 14 -31.76 54.41 -14.00
C ALA A 14 -30.75 53.27 -14.22
N CYS A 15 -29.78 53.45 -15.12
CA CYS A 15 -28.71 52.46 -15.35
C CYS A 15 -27.78 52.31 -14.14
N THR A 16 -27.45 53.39 -13.43
CA THR A 16 -26.63 53.31 -12.21
C THR A 16 -27.38 52.69 -11.03
N ILE A 17 -28.68 52.96 -10.88
CA ILE A 17 -29.52 52.31 -9.86
C ILE A 17 -29.66 50.80 -10.15
N CYS A 18 -29.85 50.41 -11.41
CA CYS A 18 -29.86 48.99 -11.79
C CYS A 18 -28.50 48.32 -11.52
N ALA A 19 -27.38 48.98 -11.84
CA ALA A 19 -26.04 48.44 -11.55
C ALA A 19 -25.78 48.30 -10.05
N LEU A 20 -26.16 49.28 -9.23
CA LEU A 20 -26.03 49.22 -7.77
C LEU A 20 -26.95 48.16 -7.15
N ALA A 21 -28.16 47.98 -7.66
CA ALA A 21 -29.07 46.92 -7.22
C ALA A 21 -28.54 45.52 -7.55
N VAL A 22 -27.93 45.34 -8.74
CA VAL A 22 -27.29 44.07 -9.12
C VAL A 22 -26.08 43.77 -8.22
N VAL A 23 -25.26 44.78 -7.90
CA VAL A 23 -24.13 44.63 -6.97
C VAL A 23 -24.61 44.29 -5.56
N ALA A 24 -25.64 44.98 -5.05
CA ALA A 24 -26.18 44.72 -3.71
C ALA A 24 -26.83 43.32 -3.59
N VAL A 25 -27.55 42.86 -4.62
CA VAL A 25 -28.12 41.51 -4.67
C VAL A 25 -27.02 40.45 -4.74
N ALA A 26 -25.99 40.66 -5.58
CA ALA A 26 -24.85 39.75 -5.66
C ALA A 26 -24.08 39.65 -4.32
N GLN A 27 -23.92 40.79 -3.63
CA GLN A 27 -23.28 40.84 -2.32
C GLN A 27 -24.10 40.14 -1.24
N SER A 28 -25.43 40.36 -1.19
CA SER A 28 -26.32 39.65 -0.26
C SER A 28 -26.38 38.13 -0.51
N GLY A 29 -26.21 37.70 -1.76
CA GLY A 29 -26.13 36.29 -2.13
C GLY A 29 -24.81 35.65 -1.68
N ALA A 30 -23.69 36.38 -1.79
CA ALA A 30 -22.38 35.92 -1.29
C ALA A 30 -22.40 35.76 0.23
N ASP A 31 -22.95 36.74 0.97
CA ASP A 31 -23.07 36.68 2.44
C ASP A 31 -23.90 35.46 2.88
N ALA A 32 -25.01 35.17 2.20
CA ALA A 32 -25.84 34.01 2.50
C ALA A 32 -25.15 32.66 2.25
N VAL A 33 -24.26 32.59 1.26
CA VAL A 33 -23.48 31.38 0.93
C VAL A 33 -22.38 31.17 1.97
N ASP A 34 -21.70 32.23 2.39
CA ASP A 34 -20.65 32.14 3.42
C ASP A 34 -21.23 31.84 4.81
N ASP A 35 -22.43 32.32 5.11
CA ASP A 35 -23.21 31.90 6.28
C ASP A 35 -23.57 30.41 6.22
N ALA A 36 -24.01 29.92 5.05
CA ALA A 36 -24.31 28.51 4.86
C ALA A 36 -23.05 27.65 5.02
N PHE A 37 -21.91 28.12 4.52
CA PHE A 37 -20.63 27.46 4.68
C PHE A 37 -20.21 27.39 6.15
N THR A 38 -20.35 28.49 6.88
CA THR A 38 -20.07 28.55 8.33
C THR A 38 -20.93 27.57 9.12
N ARG A 39 -22.23 27.45 8.80
CA ARG A 39 -23.08 26.44 9.43
C ARG A 39 -22.62 25.02 9.11
N ALA A 40 -22.27 24.74 7.85
CA ALA A 40 -21.78 23.41 7.46
C ALA A 40 -20.46 23.04 8.14
N THR A 41 -19.55 24.00 8.34
CA THR A 41 -18.30 23.78 9.09
C THR A 41 -18.54 23.58 10.58
N GLN A 42 -19.50 24.29 11.19
CA GLN A 42 -19.92 24.04 12.58
C GLN A 42 -20.50 22.64 12.76
N LEU A 43 -21.36 22.18 11.85
CA LEU A 43 -21.88 20.81 11.86
C LEU A 43 -20.73 19.81 11.80
N HIS A 44 -19.77 20.02 10.89
CA HIS A 44 -18.59 19.19 10.76
C HIS A 44 -17.77 19.13 12.07
N GLN A 45 -17.51 20.28 12.70
CA GLN A 45 -16.77 20.36 13.95
C GLN A 45 -17.52 19.69 15.11
N SER A 46 -18.84 19.87 15.19
CA SER A 46 -19.71 19.27 16.21
C SER A 46 -19.88 17.75 16.06
N GLY A 47 -19.52 17.19 14.89
CA GLY A 47 -19.61 15.75 14.62
C GLY A 47 -20.84 15.31 13.85
N ASP A 48 -21.77 16.21 13.50
CA ASP A 48 -22.84 15.94 12.54
C ASP A 48 -22.27 15.97 11.11
N ILE A 49 -21.61 14.87 10.72
CA ILE A 49 -20.87 14.78 9.45
C ILE A 49 -21.83 14.69 8.27
N GLU A 50 -22.92 13.95 8.42
CA GLU A 50 -23.96 13.84 7.41
C GLU A 50 -24.67 15.18 7.18
N GLY A 51 -24.93 15.95 8.25
CA GLY A 51 -25.45 17.32 8.15
C GLY A 51 -24.48 18.26 7.43
N ALA A 52 -23.19 18.18 7.77
CA ALA A 52 -22.15 18.94 7.08
C ALA A 52 -22.07 18.62 5.58
N ILE A 53 -22.10 17.33 5.22
CA ILE A 53 -22.08 16.86 3.82
C ILE A 53 -23.25 17.47 3.05
N ARG A 54 -24.49 17.37 3.58
CA ARG A 54 -25.67 17.98 2.93
C ARG A 54 -25.50 19.49 2.76
N GLY A 55 -24.94 20.17 3.75
CA GLY A 55 -24.66 21.60 3.70
C GLY A 55 -23.66 21.96 2.59
N TYR A 56 -22.53 21.25 2.52
CA TYR A 56 -21.51 21.47 1.49
C TYR A 56 -22.04 21.13 0.08
N GLU A 57 -22.78 20.03 -0.09
CA GLU A 57 -23.38 19.66 -1.37
C GLU A 57 -24.38 20.70 -1.86
N ALA A 58 -25.21 21.26 -0.96
CA ALA A 58 -26.15 22.33 -1.30
C ALA A 58 -25.45 23.62 -1.77
N ILE A 59 -24.28 23.93 -1.19
CA ILE A 59 -23.45 25.04 -1.64
C ILE A 59 -22.86 24.75 -3.02
N LEU A 60 -22.25 23.57 -3.20
CA LEU A 60 -21.60 23.18 -4.46
C LEU A 60 -22.57 22.99 -5.62
N ALA A 61 -23.84 22.70 -5.36
CA ALA A 61 -24.89 22.67 -6.38
C ALA A 61 -25.12 24.04 -7.04
N LYS A 62 -24.85 25.14 -6.31
CA LYS A 62 -24.98 26.52 -6.80
C LYS A 62 -23.64 27.17 -7.14
N HIS A 63 -22.58 26.77 -6.44
CA HIS A 63 -21.23 27.32 -6.51
C HIS A 63 -20.18 26.22 -6.71
N PRO A 64 -20.17 25.54 -7.89
CA PRO A 64 -19.27 24.42 -8.14
C PRO A 64 -17.77 24.80 -8.17
N GLU A 65 -17.45 26.09 -8.24
CA GLU A 65 -16.10 26.65 -8.23
C GLU A 65 -15.47 26.82 -6.84
N ARG A 66 -16.21 26.54 -5.76
CA ARG A 66 -15.71 26.71 -4.38
C ARG A 66 -14.76 25.59 -3.95
N ALA A 67 -13.47 25.75 -4.23
CA ALA A 67 -12.42 24.78 -3.89
C ALA A 67 -12.30 24.51 -2.38
N ASP A 68 -12.50 25.53 -1.56
CA ASP A 68 -12.55 25.46 -0.09
C ASP A 68 -13.71 24.57 0.41
N VAL A 69 -14.92 24.75 -0.15
CA VAL A 69 -16.09 23.93 0.17
C VAL A 69 -15.88 22.47 -0.27
N ARG A 70 -15.30 22.25 -1.46
CA ARG A 70 -14.93 20.91 -1.94
C ARG A 70 -13.93 20.23 -1.00
N SER A 71 -12.91 20.95 -0.55
CA SER A 71 -11.93 20.41 0.40
C SER A 71 -12.60 20.02 1.72
N ASN A 72 -13.50 20.85 2.25
CA ASN A 72 -14.24 20.53 3.47
C ASN A 72 -15.22 19.36 3.31
N LEU A 73 -15.85 19.22 2.13
CA LEU A 73 -16.65 18.04 1.80
C LEU A 73 -15.78 16.77 1.72
N GLY A 74 -14.59 16.86 1.11
CA GLY A 74 -13.62 15.77 1.09
C GLY A 74 -13.16 15.36 2.50
N ALA A 75 -12.97 16.32 3.40
CA ALA A 75 -12.62 16.05 4.80
C ALA A 75 -13.77 15.36 5.54
N ALA A 76 -15.02 15.79 5.31
CA ALA A 76 -16.20 15.13 5.87
C ALA A 76 -16.33 13.68 5.38
N TYR A 77 -16.15 13.43 4.07
CA TYR A 77 -16.12 12.07 3.53
C TYR A 77 -15.00 11.22 4.11
N SER A 78 -13.80 11.79 4.28
CA SER A 78 -12.67 11.09 4.91
C SER A 78 -12.98 10.68 6.35
N ARG A 79 -13.74 11.49 7.11
CA ARG A 79 -14.12 11.19 8.49
C ARG A 79 -15.13 10.05 8.58
N LEU A 80 -15.97 9.84 7.55
CA LEU A 80 -16.86 8.68 7.42
C LEU A 80 -16.17 7.43 6.84
N GLY A 81 -14.86 7.48 6.55
CA GLY A 81 -14.16 6.39 5.88
C GLY A 81 -14.49 6.24 4.39
N ARG A 82 -15.24 7.19 3.81
CA ARG A 82 -15.58 7.25 2.38
C ARG A 82 -14.43 7.85 1.59
N TYR A 83 -13.29 7.15 1.55
CA TYR A 83 -12.04 7.68 1.01
C TYR A 83 -12.10 7.95 -0.49
N GLU A 84 -12.79 7.13 -1.28
CA GLU A 84 -12.95 7.34 -2.73
C GLU A 84 -13.73 8.63 -3.05
N ASP A 85 -14.81 8.89 -2.30
CA ASP A 85 -15.56 10.15 -2.40
C ASP A 85 -14.71 11.35 -2.00
N ALA A 86 -13.93 11.21 -0.92
CA ALA A 86 -13.00 12.25 -0.47
C ALA A 86 -11.94 12.57 -1.54
N ILE A 87 -11.31 11.55 -2.11
CA ILE A 87 -10.33 11.66 -3.20
C ILE A 87 -10.94 12.44 -4.37
N SER A 88 -12.16 12.09 -4.79
CA SER A 88 -12.85 12.78 -5.88
C SER A 88 -13.04 14.27 -5.60
N GLN A 89 -13.45 14.64 -4.38
CA GLN A 89 -13.66 16.05 -4.02
C GLN A 89 -12.35 16.83 -3.94
N TYR A 90 -11.30 16.27 -3.35
CA TYR A 90 -10.00 16.92 -3.29
C TYR A 90 -9.36 17.08 -4.68
N GLN A 91 -9.48 16.08 -5.55
CA GLN A 91 -9.04 16.20 -6.94
C GLN A 91 -9.79 17.33 -7.67
N GLN A 92 -11.11 17.45 -7.47
CA GLN A 92 -11.88 18.56 -8.04
C GLN A 92 -11.46 19.91 -7.47
N ALA A 93 -11.17 20.00 -6.17
CA ALA A 93 -10.66 21.21 -5.55
C ALA A 93 -9.29 21.62 -6.14
N LEU A 94 -8.37 20.67 -6.34
CA LEU A 94 -7.04 20.94 -6.95
C LEU A 94 -7.10 21.26 -8.45
N ARG A 95 -8.20 20.92 -9.15
CA ARG A 95 -8.42 21.41 -10.52
C ARG A 95 -8.71 22.92 -10.55
N ILE A 96 -9.28 23.45 -9.47
CA ILE A 96 -9.62 24.87 -9.33
C ILE A 96 -8.43 25.64 -8.75
N ASP A 97 -7.84 25.12 -7.66
CA ASP A 97 -6.68 25.70 -6.99
C ASP A 97 -5.53 24.68 -6.93
N ASN A 98 -4.74 24.64 -8.01
CA ASN A 98 -3.70 23.62 -8.21
C ASN A 98 -2.43 23.80 -7.36
N ARG A 99 -2.31 24.92 -6.64
CA ARG A 99 -1.14 25.24 -5.78
C ARG A 99 -1.47 25.13 -4.29
N ASN A 100 -2.65 24.61 -3.94
CA ASN A 100 -3.06 24.49 -2.55
C ASN A 100 -2.40 23.28 -1.86
N GLU A 101 -1.31 23.52 -1.14
CA GLU A 101 -0.56 22.46 -0.46
C GLU A 101 -1.34 21.78 0.66
N THR A 102 -2.26 22.49 1.32
CA THR A 102 -3.14 21.90 2.34
C THR A 102 -4.09 20.88 1.72
N ILE A 103 -4.73 21.23 0.59
CA ILE A 103 -5.62 20.31 -0.12
C ILE A 103 -4.83 19.12 -0.68
N ARG A 104 -3.62 19.35 -1.20
CA ARG A 104 -2.73 18.30 -1.67
C ARG A 104 -2.37 17.30 -0.57
N PHE A 105 -1.98 17.80 0.61
CA PHE A 105 -1.69 16.94 1.75
C PHE A 105 -2.92 16.14 2.20
N ASN A 106 -4.10 16.77 2.22
CA ASN A 106 -5.36 16.10 2.56
C ASN A 106 -5.75 15.02 1.53
N LEU A 107 -5.51 15.26 0.23
CA LEU A 107 -5.67 14.26 -0.82
C LEU A 107 -4.74 13.07 -0.59
N ALA A 108 -3.47 13.34 -0.29
CA ALA A 108 -2.48 12.30 -0.02
C ALA A 108 -2.86 11.45 1.21
N LEU A 109 -3.41 12.08 2.26
CA LEU A 109 -3.93 11.38 3.43
C LEU A 109 -5.16 10.52 3.10
N ALA A 110 -6.06 11.00 2.24
CA ALA A 110 -7.21 10.23 1.80
C ALA A 110 -6.79 9.00 0.98
N TYR A 111 -5.81 9.15 0.07
CA TYR A 111 -5.20 8.02 -0.63
C TYR A 111 -4.56 7.03 0.34
N TYR A 112 -3.77 7.52 1.30
CA TYR A 112 -3.11 6.70 2.31
C TYR A 112 -4.10 5.85 3.12
N LYS A 113 -5.16 6.49 3.65
CA LYS A 113 -6.20 5.80 4.43
C LYS A 113 -7.06 4.85 3.57
N GLY A 114 -7.22 5.16 2.29
CA GLY A 114 -7.84 4.26 1.31
C GLY A 114 -6.95 3.10 0.84
N ALA A 115 -5.71 3.02 1.34
CA ALA A 115 -4.67 2.06 0.90
C ALA A 115 -4.28 2.17 -0.59
N PHE A 116 -4.46 3.36 -1.17
CA PHE A 116 -3.97 3.73 -2.51
C PHE A 116 -2.54 4.26 -2.39
N PHE A 117 -1.60 3.39 -2.01
CA PHE A 117 -0.25 3.80 -1.60
C PHE A 117 0.59 4.40 -2.73
N VAL A 118 0.34 4.00 -4.00
CA VAL A 118 1.05 4.56 -5.16
C VAL A 118 0.69 6.05 -5.31
N GLU A 119 -0.60 6.35 -5.30
CA GLU A 119 -1.16 7.69 -5.43
C GLU A 119 -0.83 8.56 -4.20
N ALA A 120 -0.87 7.97 -3.00
CA ALA A 120 -0.45 8.64 -1.76
C ALA A 120 1.02 9.07 -1.84
N ALA A 121 1.91 8.16 -2.26
CA ALA A 121 3.33 8.46 -2.40
C ALA A 121 3.59 9.57 -3.44
N ASP A 122 2.87 9.56 -4.56
CA ASP A 122 2.96 10.57 -5.61
C ASP A 122 2.54 11.97 -5.10
N GLU A 123 1.37 12.08 -4.45
CA GLU A 123 0.92 13.36 -3.91
C GLU A 123 1.75 13.87 -2.73
N LEU A 124 2.26 12.98 -1.87
CA LEU A 124 3.22 13.34 -0.82
C LEU A 124 4.54 13.87 -1.40
N THR A 125 5.01 13.27 -2.50
CA THR A 125 6.22 13.71 -3.21
C THR A 125 6.02 15.11 -3.79
N LYS A 126 4.87 15.36 -4.44
CA LYS A 126 4.50 16.69 -4.96
C LYS A 126 4.40 17.72 -3.83
N PHE A 127 3.75 17.36 -2.72
CA PHE A 127 3.65 18.22 -1.54
C PHE A 127 5.03 18.61 -1.00
N LEU A 128 5.93 17.65 -0.80
CA LEU A 128 7.27 17.92 -0.28
C LEU A 128 8.13 18.76 -1.23
N ALA A 129 7.87 18.72 -2.53
CA ALA A 129 8.56 19.55 -3.53
C ALA A 129 8.07 21.01 -3.55
N GLY A 130 6.79 21.26 -3.26
CA GLY A 130 6.18 22.60 -3.29
C GLY A 130 6.07 23.31 -1.94
N ALA A 131 5.98 22.56 -0.84
CA ALA A 131 5.73 23.08 0.51
C ALA A 131 6.91 23.91 1.07
N PRO A 132 6.67 25.09 1.67
CA PRO A 132 7.67 25.82 2.46
C PRO A 132 8.32 24.94 3.54
N SER A 133 9.64 25.07 3.76
CA SER A 133 10.41 24.19 4.64
C SER A 133 9.96 24.20 6.10
N ASP A 134 9.30 25.26 6.54
CA ASP A 134 8.77 25.48 7.89
C ASP A 134 7.33 24.96 8.09
N LEU A 135 6.69 24.42 7.05
CA LEU A 135 5.34 23.87 7.18
C LEU A 135 5.31 22.70 8.19
N PRO A 136 4.46 22.76 9.24
CA PRO A 136 4.39 21.71 10.26
C PRO A 136 4.10 20.31 9.71
N GLN A 137 3.37 20.21 8.60
CA GLN A 137 2.99 18.94 7.98
C GLN A 137 4.17 18.24 7.28
N ARG A 138 5.30 18.92 7.03
CA ARG A 138 6.43 18.33 6.27
C ARG A 138 7.01 17.10 6.96
N SER A 139 7.24 17.14 8.26
CA SER A 139 7.76 16.00 9.00
C SER A 139 6.83 14.79 8.90
N ASN A 140 5.52 15.02 9.07
CA ASN A 140 4.51 13.97 8.92
C ASN A 140 4.44 13.43 7.49
N ALA A 141 4.56 14.30 6.48
CA ALA A 141 4.57 13.90 5.08
C ALA A 141 5.78 13.02 4.72
N VAL A 142 6.97 13.30 5.28
CA VAL A 142 8.15 12.44 5.10
C VAL A 142 7.91 11.05 5.69
N LEU A 143 7.37 10.96 6.91
CA LEU A 143 7.09 9.67 7.55
C LEU A 143 6.00 8.88 6.83
N LEU A 144 4.92 9.55 6.39
CA LEU A 144 3.88 8.92 5.58
C LEU A 144 4.41 8.43 4.22
N LEU A 145 5.30 9.19 3.58
CA LEU A 145 5.91 8.80 2.31
C LEU A 145 6.82 7.59 2.51
N ALA A 146 7.59 7.57 3.60
CA ALA A 146 8.41 6.42 3.97
C ALA A 146 7.54 5.18 4.21
N ASP A 147 6.46 5.28 4.98
CA ASP A 147 5.54 4.17 5.22
C ASP A 147 4.87 3.68 3.92
N CYS A 148 4.42 4.59 3.03
CA CYS A 148 3.94 4.22 1.70
C CYS A 148 4.98 3.41 0.93
N ASN A 149 6.25 3.84 0.96
CA ASN A 149 7.32 3.14 0.28
C ASN A 149 7.64 1.79 0.94
N VAL A 150 7.56 1.63 2.26
CA VAL A 150 7.64 0.32 2.93
C VAL A 150 6.53 -0.59 2.42
N ARG A 151 5.27 -0.12 2.42
CA ARG A 151 4.11 -0.89 1.95
C ARG A 151 4.22 -1.29 0.48
N LEU A 152 4.75 -0.41 -0.35
CA LEU A 152 5.02 -0.66 -1.77
C LEU A 152 6.26 -1.53 -2.03
N GLY A 153 7.05 -1.87 -1.00
CA GLY A 153 8.30 -2.63 -1.17
C GLY A 153 9.45 -1.81 -1.76
N ASN A 154 9.34 -0.48 -1.78
CA ASN A 154 10.37 0.45 -2.26
C ASN A 154 11.43 0.72 -1.19
N TYR A 155 11.98 -0.34 -0.60
CA TYR A 155 12.81 -0.27 0.61
C TYR A 155 14.05 0.63 0.46
N LYS A 156 14.73 0.58 -0.70
CA LYS A 156 15.89 1.44 -0.97
C LYS A 156 15.59 2.93 -0.85
N LYS A 157 14.42 3.38 -1.32
CA LYS A 157 14.00 4.79 -1.20
C LYS A 157 13.78 5.18 0.26
N VAL A 158 13.24 4.27 1.07
CA VAL A 158 13.06 4.49 2.51
C VAL A 158 14.41 4.60 3.19
N ILE A 159 15.33 3.68 2.89
CA ILE A 159 16.68 3.68 3.47
C ILE A 159 17.40 4.99 3.13
N GLU A 160 17.38 5.41 1.88
CA GLU A 160 18.00 6.66 1.43
C GLU A 160 17.40 7.89 2.14
N SER A 161 16.08 7.97 2.25
CA SER A 161 15.38 9.12 2.82
C SER A 161 15.41 9.19 4.35
N LEU A 162 15.36 8.05 5.04
CA LEU A 162 15.29 8.01 6.51
C LEU A 162 16.65 7.88 7.20
N THR A 163 17.71 7.43 6.53
CA THR A 163 19.04 7.34 7.16
C THR A 163 19.49 8.69 7.73
N PRO A 164 19.43 9.83 7.00
CA PRO A 164 19.84 11.12 7.55
C PRO A 164 18.98 11.56 8.76
N LEU A 165 17.71 11.19 8.78
CA LEU A 165 16.81 11.50 9.90
C LEU A 165 17.15 10.67 11.13
N ALA A 166 17.48 9.39 10.95
CA ALA A 166 17.93 8.51 12.02
C ALA A 166 19.30 8.94 12.58
N ASP A 167 20.18 9.50 11.74
CA ASP A 167 21.46 10.05 12.19
C ASP A 167 21.29 11.34 13.00
N ALA A 168 20.33 12.20 12.59
CA ALA A 168 20.04 13.46 13.26
C ALA A 168 19.29 13.30 14.59
N ASP A 169 18.33 12.36 14.67
CA ASP A 169 17.62 11.99 15.89
C ASP A 169 17.67 10.47 16.09
N PRO A 170 18.74 9.96 16.71
CA PRO A 170 18.94 8.52 16.88
C PRO A 170 17.91 7.79 17.73
N ASN A 171 17.11 8.50 18.52
CA ASN A 171 16.14 7.89 19.45
C ASN A 171 14.71 7.94 18.90
N ASN A 172 14.52 8.43 17.67
CA ASN A 172 13.21 8.49 17.05
C ASN A 172 12.70 7.08 16.70
N GLN A 173 11.86 6.52 17.57
CA GLN A 173 11.34 5.16 17.42
C GLN A 173 10.55 4.95 16.12
N THR A 174 9.81 5.96 15.64
CA THR A 174 9.04 5.86 14.39
C THR A 174 9.98 5.75 13.18
N VAL A 175 11.00 6.61 13.11
CA VAL A 175 12.02 6.56 12.06
C VAL A 175 12.78 5.24 12.14
N ALA A 176 13.20 4.83 13.33
CA ALA A 176 13.91 3.57 13.56
C ALA A 176 13.08 2.36 13.12
N PHE A 177 11.79 2.32 13.43
CA PHE A 177 10.90 1.23 13.02
C PHE A 177 10.72 1.16 11.50
N LEU A 178 10.46 2.30 10.84
CA LEU A 178 10.30 2.35 9.38
C LEU A 178 11.61 2.02 8.65
N LEU A 179 12.74 2.55 9.13
CA LEU A 179 14.05 2.26 8.56
C LEU A 179 14.47 0.80 8.79
N GLY A 180 14.26 0.26 10.00
CA GLY A 180 14.49 -1.16 10.30
C GLY A 180 13.65 -2.09 9.42
N SER A 181 12.36 -1.80 9.28
CA SER A 181 11.45 -2.55 8.39
C SER A 181 11.94 -2.53 6.94
N ALA A 182 12.41 -1.37 6.46
CA ALA A 182 12.96 -1.26 5.11
C ALA A 182 14.29 -2.01 4.95
N LEU A 183 15.19 -1.94 5.93
CA LEU A 183 16.46 -2.68 5.90
C LEU A 183 16.21 -4.19 5.87
N ILE A 184 15.27 -4.69 6.66
CA ILE A 184 14.79 -6.09 6.62
C ILE A 184 14.29 -6.42 5.22
N GLY A 185 13.38 -5.61 4.68
CA GLY A 185 12.81 -5.84 3.35
C GLY A 185 13.83 -5.82 2.20
N ASP A 186 14.90 -5.03 2.32
CA ASP A 186 16.00 -4.98 1.35
C ASP A 186 17.07 -6.07 1.58
N GLY A 187 16.96 -6.85 2.68
CA GLY A 187 17.90 -7.90 3.05
C GLY A 187 19.15 -7.43 3.82
N GLN A 188 19.19 -6.17 4.26
CA GLN A 188 20.28 -5.58 5.04
C GLN A 188 20.08 -5.83 6.55
N VAL A 189 20.03 -7.11 6.91
CA VAL A 189 19.64 -7.60 8.25
C VAL A 189 20.55 -7.07 9.35
N GLU A 190 21.86 -7.04 9.13
CA GLU A 190 22.85 -6.59 10.13
C GLU A 190 22.65 -5.12 10.47
N ARG A 191 22.36 -4.28 9.47
CA ARG A 191 22.06 -2.87 9.69
C ARG A 191 20.76 -2.67 10.45
N SER A 192 19.74 -3.50 10.19
CA SER A 192 18.50 -3.46 10.96
C SER A 192 18.74 -3.84 12.42
N GLN A 193 19.55 -4.87 12.67
CA GLN A 193 19.90 -5.30 14.02
C GLN A 193 20.57 -4.17 14.82
N VAL A 194 21.48 -3.41 14.21
CA VAL A 194 22.11 -2.25 14.86
C VAL A 194 21.09 -1.19 15.28
N ILE A 195 20.05 -0.95 14.46
CA ILE A 195 18.97 -0.02 14.83
C ILE A 195 18.17 -0.56 16.01
N ILE A 196 17.83 -1.85 15.99
CA ILE A 196 17.13 -2.52 17.10
C ILE A 196 17.92 -2.35 18.40
N ASP A 197 19.20 -2.70 18.37
CA ASP A 197 20.10 -2.65 19.53
C ASP A 197 20.38 -1.23 20.03
N LYS A 198 20.23 -0.20 19.18
CA LYS A 198 20.48 1.19 19.55
C LYS A 198 19.23 1.86 20.12
N VAL A 199 18.08 1.61 19.51
CA VAL A 199 16.84 2.36 19.77
C VAL A 199 15.90 1.61 20.71
N PHE A 200 15.95 0.27 20.70
CA PHE A 200 15.00 -0.56 21.41
C PHE A 200 15.63 -1.49 22.46
N ARG A 201 16.95 -1.45 22.67
CA ARG A 201 17.66 -2.33 23.64
C ARG A 201 17.05 -2.32 25.03
N ASP A 202 16.67 -1.14 25.52
CA ASP A 202 16.12 -0.98 26.87
C ASP A 202 14.57 -1.04 26.87
N ALA A 203 13.95 -1.29 25.71
CA ALA A 203 12.51 -1.29 25.52
C ALA A 203 12.01 -2.68 25.06
N ASP A 204 11.36 -3.38 25.99
CA ASP A 204 10.52 -4.55 25.70
C ASP A 204 9.25 -4.09 24.96
N SER A 205 9.42 -3.81 23.66
CA SER A 205 8.41 -3.18 22.81
C SER A 205 7.97 -4.12 21.69
N ALA A 206 6.68 -4.08 21.35
CA ALA A 206 6.11 -4.93 20.32
C ALA A 206 6.78 -4.71 18.95
N GLN A 207 7.18 -3.47 18.65
CA GLN A 207 7.88 -3.10 17.41
C GLN A 207 9.25 -3.78 17.31
N ALA A 208 10.02 -3.80 18.41
CA ALA A 208 11.34 -4.43 18.42
C ALA A 208 11.24 -5.95 18.20
N HIS A 209 10.30 -6.59 18.90
CA HIS A 209 10.01 -8.01 18.74
C HIS A 209 9.48 -8.34 17.33
N LEU A 210 8.65 -7.49 16.72
CA LEU A 210 8.24 -7.64 15.31
C LEU A 210 9.44 -7.58 14.36
N LEU A 211 10.34 -6.61 14.52
CA LEU A 211 11.54 -6.50 13.68
C LEU A 211 12.47 -7.71 13.88
N MET A 212 12.72 -8.11 15.13
CA MET A 212 13.56 -9.27 15.46
C MET A 212 12.97 -10.58 14.91
N GLY A 213 11.68 -10.82 15.12
CA GLY A 213 11.01 -11.99 14.58
C GLY A 213 11.05 -12.04 13.05
N SER A 214 10.95 -10.87 12.39
CA SER A 214 11.10 -10.77 10.94
C SER A 214 12.52 -11.11 10.47
N ILE A 215 13.55 -10.67 11.20
CA ILE A 215 14.95 -11.04 10.97
C ILE A 215 15.15 -12.56 11.09
N LEU A 216 14.68 -13.15 12.19
CA LEU A 216 14.80 -14.59 12.42
C LEU A 216 14.09 -15.41 11.34
N LEU A 217 12.91 -14.97 10.90
CA LEU A 217 12.19 -15.63 9.83
C LEU A 217 12.93 -15.59 8.49
N MET A 218 13.61 -14.48 8.17
CA MET A 218 14.48 -14.38 6.99
C MET A 218 15.73 -15.25 7.11
N ALA A 219 16.24 -15.44 8.33
CA ALA A 219 17.34 -16.35 8.63
C ALA A 219 16.94 -17.83 8.69
N ASP A 220 15.70 -18.16 8.31
CA ASP A 220 15.11 -19.51 8.38
C ASP A 220 14.95 -20.08 9.81
N ASP A 221 15.03 -19.23 10.84
CA ASP A 221 14.69 -19.61 12.21
C ASP A 221 13.21 -19.33 12.50
N GLY A 222 12.34 -20.20 11.97
CA GLY A 222 10.89 -20.08 12.18
C GLY A 222 10.48 -20.25 13.65
N HIS A 223 11.19 -21.07 14.43
CA HIS A 223 10.92 -21.24 15.86
C HIS A 223 11.29 -19.99 16.67
N GLY A 224 12.43 -19.37 16.38
CA GLY A 224 12.82 -18.09 16.96
C GLY A 224 11.83 -16.99 16.61
N ALA A 225 11.47 -16.89 15.34
CA ALA A 225 10.50 -15.90 14.87
C ALA A 225 9.15 -16.00 15.60
N ILE A 226 8.62 -17.21 15.77
CA ILE A 226 7.37 -17.46 16.51
C ILE A 226 7.45 -16.92 17.94
N ARG A 227 8.56 -17.16 18.68
CA ARG A 227 8.70 -16.66 20.06
C ARG A 227 8.70 -15.13 20.13
N GLU A 228 9.41 -14.48 19.22
CA GLU A 228 9.44 -13.02 19.13
C GLU A 228 8.06 -12.46 18.81
N PHE A 229 7.35 -13.03 17.82
CA PHE A 229 6.00 -12.58 17.47
C PHE A 229 4.99 -12.82 18.59
N GLU A 230 5.07 -13.94 19.31
CA GLU A 230 4.24 -14.18 20.49
C GLU A 230 4.47 -13.14 21.58
N ARG A 231 5.72 -12.72 21.81
CA ARG A 231 6.02 -11.64 22.74
C ARG A 231 5.47 -10.30 22.24
N ALA A 232 5.62 -9.99 20.96
CA ALA A 232 5.03 -8.79 20.36
C ALA A 232 3.49 -8.77 20.51
N ILE A 233 2.81 -9.91 20.29
CA ILE A 233 1.35 -10.02 20.41
C ILE A 233 0.90 -9.80 21.86
N GLN A 234 1.67 -10.27 22.84
CA GLN A 234 1.38 -10.01 24.26
C GLN A 234 1.48 -8.52 24.62
N LEU A 235 2.40 -7.80 24.00
CA LEU A 235 2.66 -6.37 24.28
C LEU A 235 1.67 -5.47 23.55
N ASP A 236 1.42 -5.73 22.26
CA ASP A 236 0.45 -5.01 21.45
C ASP A 236 -0.20 -5.95 20.42
N PRO A 237 -1.37 -6.54 20.74
CA PRO A 237 -2.08 -7.44 19.83
C PRO A 237 -2.70 -6.73 18.62
N LYS A 238 -2.65 -5.39 18.57
CA LYS A 238 -3.17 -4.60 17.44
C LYS A 238 -2.07 -3.97 16.61
N LEU A 239 -0.80 -4.29 16.88
CA LEU A 239 0.32 -3.81 16.10
C LEU A 239 0.12 -4.22 14.63
N PRO A 240 0.10 -3.26 13.68
CA PRO A 240 -0.19 -3.58 12.29
C PRO A 240 0.79 -4.60 11.69
N THR A 241 0.26 -5.52 10.88
CA THR A 241 1.01 -6.55 10.14
C THR A 241 1.62 -7.65 11.04
N LEU A 242 1.59 -7.51 12.37
CA LEU A 242 2.19 -8.47 13.29
C LEU A 242 1.60 -9.87 13.15
N HIS A 243 0.27 -9.99 13.09
CA HIS A 243 -0.37 -11.28 12.96
C HIS A 243 -0.13 -11.92 11.58
N ALA A 244 0.10 -11.11 10.54
CA ALA A 244 0.52 -11.64 9.24
C ALA A 244 1.93 -12.24 9.26
N TRP A 245 2.88 -11.55 9.90
CA TRP A 245 4.24 -12.09 10.07
C TRP A 245 4.26 -13.36 10.93
N TYR A 246 3.44 -13.38 12.00
CA TYR A 246 3.23 -14.59 12.80
C TYR A 246 2.65 -15.74 11.97
N GLY A 247 1.60 -15.47 11.19
CA GLY A 247 1.01 -16.44 10.27
C GLY A 247 2.01 -16.99 9.27
N ARG A 248 2.85 -16.12 8.68
CA ARG A 248 3.93 -16.52 7.77
C ARG A 248 4.95 -17.45 8.45
N ALA A 249 5.34 -17.17 9.69
CA ALA A 249 6.25 -18.04 10.45
C ALA A 249 5.61 -19.40 10.73
N LEU A 250 4.32 -19.44 11.11
CA LEU A 250 3.58 -20.68 11.31
C LEU A 250 3.47 -21.51 10.03
N MET A 251 3.25 -20.88 8.87
CA MET A 251 3.28 -21.56 7.56
C MET A 251 4.64 -22.20 7.30
N ARG A 252 5.73 -21.49 7.61
CA ARG A 252 7.10 -22.02 7.45
C ARG A 252 7.32 -23.25 8.33
N MET A 253 6.72 -23.28 9.52
CA MET A 253 6.76 -24.41 10.44
C MET A 253 5.76 -25.53 10.11
N GLY A 254 4.97 -25.39 9.06
CA GLY A 254 3.97 -26.37 8.64
C GLY A 254 2.66 -26.34 9.42
N ASP A 255 2.46 -25.38 10.32
CA ASP A 255 1.20 -25.20 11.07
C ASP A 255 0.23 -24.31 10.29
N GLY A 256 -0.29 -24.85 9.18
CA GLY A 256 -1.22 -24.13 8.30
C GLY A 256 -2.53 -23.71 8.96
N VAL A 257 -2.98 -24.45 9.99
CA VAL A 257 -4.22 -24.15 10.73
C VAL A 257 -4.03 -22.89 11.55
N LYS A 258 -3.01 -22.82 12.41
CA LYS A 258 -2.75 -21.61 13.18
C LYS A 258 -2.35 -20.44 12.29
N ALA A 259 -1.65 -20.70 11.18
CA ALA A 259 -1.34 -19.66 10.22
C ALA A 259 -2.61 -19.00 9.68
N LYS A 260 -3.62 -19.78 9.30
CA LYS A 260 -4.91 -19.28 8.81
C LYS A 260 -5.60 -18.42 9.87
N GLU A 261 -5.62 -18.85 11.13
CA GLU A 261 -6.20 -18.07 12.24
C GLU A 261 -5.49 -16.73 12.46
N ALA A 262 -4.15 -16.73 12.42
CA ALA A 262 -3.36 -15.52 12.55
C ALA A 262 -3.62 -14.54 11.39
N LEU A 263 -3.63 -15.03 10.15
CA LEU A 263 -3.91 -14.20 8.96
C LEU A 263 -5.33 -13.63 8.98
N GLN A 264 -6.32 -14.41 9.44
CA GLN A 264 -7.69 -13.95 9.63
C GLN A 264 -7.78 -12.85 10.70
N THR A 265 -7.01 -12.97 11.79
CA THR A 265 -6.93 -11.96 12.84
C THR A 265 -6.39 -10.64 12.27
N GLU A 266 -5.32 -10.69 11.47
CA GLU A 266 -4.80 -9.49 10.80
C GLU A 266 -5.83 -8.88 9.86
N LEU A 267 -6.48 -9.69 9.00
CA LEU A 267 -7.45 -9.19 8.02
C LEU A 267 -8.72 -8.63 8.66
N ALA A 268 -9.09 -9.08 9.86
CA ALA A 268 -10.17 -8.50 10.64
C ALA A 268 -9.84 -7.07 11.12
N ALA A 269 -8.58 -6.80 11.45
CA ALA A 269 -8.11 -5.48 11.85
C ALA A 269 -7.77 -4.58 10.65
N ASN A 270 -7.12 -5.15 9.64
CA ASN A 270 -6.66 -4.47 8.43
C ASN A 270 -6.89 -5.34 7.19
N GLN A 271 -8.03 -5.15 6.54
CA GLN A 271 -8.37 -5.87 5.31
C GLN A 271 -7.41 -5.58 4.14
N ASN A 272 -6.63 -4.50 4.22
CA ASN A 272 -5.66 -4.08 3.22
C ASN A 272 -4.21 -4.42 3.63
N ASP A 273 -3.99 -5.33 4.57
CA ASP A 273 -2.64 -5.81 4.87
C ASP A 273 -2.08 -6.65 3.71
N PHE A 274 -0.91 -6.28 3.20
CA PHE A 274 -0.32 -6.93 2.03
C PHE A 274 0.06 -8.39 2.32
N GLU A 275 0.78 -8.62 3.43
CA GLU A 275 1.28 -9.96 3.79
C GLU A 275 0.11 -10.90 4.08
N ALA A 276 -0.91 -10.41 4.81
CA ALA A 276 -2.08 -11.20 5.14
C ALA A 276 -2.87 -11.63 3.90
N ASN A 277 -3.10 -10.71 2.96
CA ASN A 277 -3.77 -11.03 1.69
C ASN A 277 -2.93 -12.00 0.85
N LEU A 278 -1.62 -11.77 0.75
CA LEU A 278 -0.73 -12.65 -0.01
C LEU A 278 -0.76 -14.09 0.53
N PHE A 279 -0.48 -14.27 1.82
CA PHE A 279 -0.35 -15.60 2.40
C PHE A 279 -1.67 -16.33 2.59
N THR A 280 -2.79 -15.59 2.79
CA THR A 280 -4.13 -16.20 2.72
C THR A 280 -4.39 -16.75 1.33
N GLY A 281 -4.05 -16.00 0.27
CA GLY A 281 -4.14 -16.46 -1.10
C GLY A 281 -3.26 -17.68 -1.39
N VAL A 282 -2.05 -17.73 -0.81
CA VAL A 282 -1.15 -18.89 -0.94
C VAL A 282 -1.73 -20.15 -0.27
N LEU A 283 -2.25 -20.03 0.96
CA LEU A 283 -2.90 -21.15 1.66
C LEU A 283 -4.12 -21.67 0.89
N LEU A 284 -5.01 -20.77 0.46
CA LEU A 284 -6.19 -21.15 -0.33
C LEU A 284 -5.80 -21.82 -1.66
N ARG A 285 -4.72 -21.37 -2.30
CA ARG A 285 -4.19 -22.02 -3.50
C ARG A 285 -3.70 -23.44 -3.21
N GLN A 286 -3.03 -23.67 -2.07
CA GLN A 286 -2.60 -25.00 -1.63
C GLN A 286 -3.80 -25.91 -1.35
N ASP A 287 -4.84 -25.36 -0.74
CA ASP A 287 -6.13 -26.02 -0.47
C ASP A 287 -7.01 -26.19 -1.73
N LYS A 288 -6.52 -25.75 -2.90
CA LYS A 288 -7.22 -25.77 -4.20
C LYS A 288 -8.51 -24.94 -4.25
N GLN A 289 -8.68 -24.00 -3.32
CA GLN A 289 -9.76 -23.01 -3.29
C GLN A 289 -9.39 -21.81 -4.19
N PHE A 290 -9.34 -22.05 -5.51
CA PHE A 290 -8.75 -21.10 -6.47
C PHE A 290 -9.51 -19.78 -6.62
N ASP A 291 -10.85 -19.80 -6.61
CA ASP A 291 -11.64 -18.57 -6.78
C ASP A 291 -11.47 -17.63 -5.59
N GLU A 292 -11.48 -18.16 -4.36
CA GLU A 292 -11.19 -17.40 -3.15
C GLU A 292 -9.73 -16.92 -3.13
N ALA A 293 -8.78 -17.78 -3.51
CA ALA A 293 -7.37 -17.40 -3.59
C ALA A 293 -7.16 -16.19 -4.52
N LEU A 294 -7.86 -16.12 -5.66
CA LEU A 294 -7.78 -14.99 -6.58
C LEU A 294 -8.25 -13.67 -5.96
N GLN A 295 -9.25 -13.68 -5.07
CA GLN A 295 -9.72 -12.45 -4.43
C GLN A 295 -8.62 -11.83 -3.57
N TYR A 296 -7.99 -12.64 -2.72
CA TYR A 296 -6.91 -12.19 -1.84
C TYR A 296 -5.64 -11.82 -2.61
N LEU A 297 -5.26 -12.62 -3.62
CA LEU A 297 -4.08 -12.33 -4.44
C LEU A 297 -4.27 -11.08 -5.32
N THR A 298 -5.48 -10.82 -5.80
CA THR A 298 -5.79 -9.58 -6.53
C THR A 298 -5.62 -8.36 -5.62
N ARG A 299 -6.06 -8.46 -4.36
CA ARG A 299 -5.86 -7.38 -3.39
C ARG A 299 -4.39 -7.20 -3.05
N ALA A 300 -3.62 -8.27 -2.86
CA ALA A 300 -2.18 -8.21 -2.64
C ALA A 300 -1.45 -7.54 -3.81
N VAL A 301 -1.76 -7.92 -5.06
CA VAL A 301 -1.18 -7.29 -6.26
C VAL A 301 -1.60 -5.82 -6.36
N ARG A 302 -2.83 -5.44 -6.00
CA ARG A 302 -3.22 -4.03 -5.97
C ARG A 302 -2.40 -3.22 -4.94
N LEU A 303 -2.16 -3.78 -3.76
CA LEU A 303 -1.44 -3.13 -2.67
C LEU A 303 0.06 -2.98 -2.98
N ARG A 304 0.64 -3.98 -3.66
CA ARG A 304 2.04 -3.95 -4.12
C ARG A 304 2.14 -4.44 -5.58
N PRO A 305 1.86 -3.57 -6.57
CA PRO A 305 1.75 -3.97 -7.99
C PRO A 305 3.02 -4.55 -8.60
N ARG A 306 4.18 -4.19 -8.04
CA ARG A 306 5.48 -4.66 -8.51
C ARG A 306 6.00 -5.86 -7.75
N ASP A 307 5.27 -6.37 -6.75
CA ASP A 307 5.70 -7.57 -6.02
C ASP A 307 5.71 -8.79 -6.94
N GLN A 308 6.89 -9.39 -7.08
CA GLN A 308 7.07 -10.56 -7.94
C GLN A 308 6.35 -11.80 -7.39
N TYR A 309 6.29 -11.94 -6.07
CA TYR A 309 5.77 -13.14 -5.42
C TYR A 309 4.23 -13.15 -5.46
N ALA A 310 3.58 -12.01 -5.22
CA ALA A 310 2.13 -11.86 -5.37
C ALA A 310 1.69 -12.09 -6.82
N ARG A 311 2.40 -11.50 -7.80
CA ARG A 311 2.11 -11.71 -9.23
C ARG A 311 2.31 -13.17 -9.64
N TYR A 312 3.38 -13.82 -9.16
CA TYR A 312 3.64 -15.24 -9.39
C TYR A 312 2.50 -16.13 -8.87
N HIS A 313 2.09 -15.96 -7.60
CA HIS A 313 1.01 -16.79 -7.05
C HIS A 313 -0.33 -16.54 -7.73
N MET A 314 -0.64 -15.28 -8.08
CA MET A 314 -1.84 -14.97 -8.86
C MET A 314 -1.82 -15.67 -10.22
N ALA A 315 -0.68 -15.63 -10.93
CA ALA A 315 -0.51 -16.35 -12.18
C ALA A 315 -0.61 -17.87 -12.01
N ALA A 316 -0.05 -18.43 -10.93
CA ALA A 316 -0.16 -19.85 -10.62
C ALA A 316 -1.61 -20.29 -10.42
N VAL A 317 -2.46 -19.47 -9.81
CA VAL A 317 -3.90 -19.74 -9.71
C VAL A 317 -4.56 -19.70 -11.09
N TYR A 318 -4.27 -18.71 -11.94
CA TYR A 318 -4.78 -18.67 -13.31
C TYR A 318 -4.39 -19.93 -14.11
N VAL A 319 -3.15 -20.39 -13.99
CA VAL A 319 -2.69 -21.64 -14.62
C VAL A 319 -3.46 -22.86 -14.12
N ALA A 320 -3.74 -22.94 -12.82
CA ALA A 320 -4.52 -24.02 -12.22
C ALA A 320 -5.99 -24.02 -12.69
N LEU A 321 -6.56 -22.83 -12.91
CA LEU A 321 -7.90 -22.63 -13.47
C LEU A 321 -8.00 -22.85 -14.98
N GLY A 322 -6.91 -23.23 -15.65
CA GLY A 322 -6.90 -23.39 -17.12
C GLY A 322 -7.00 -22.06 -17.88
N LYS A 323 -6.58 -20.96 -17.26
CA LYS A 323 -6.60 -19.58 -17.79
C LYS A 323 -5.18 -19.08 -18.13
N PRO A 324 -4.45 -19.70 -19.09
CA PRO A 324 -3.06 -19.34 -19.37
C PRO A 324 -2.90 -17.95 -20.01
N LYS A 325 -3.94 -17.40 -20.64
CA LYS A 325 -3.88 -16.07 -21.27
C LYS A 325 -3.83 -14.96 -20.22
N GLU A 326 -4.48 -15.16 -19.09
CA GLU A 326 -4.52 -14.26 -17.94
C GLU A 326 -3.23 -14.35 -17.11
N ALA A 327 -2.64 -15.56 -17.00
CA ALA A 327 -1.37 -15.77 -16.33
C ALA A 327 -0.17 -15.14 -17.09
N LEU A 328 -0.23 -15.15 -18.43
CA LEU A 328 0.88 -14.77 -19.30
C LEU A 328 1.45 -13.37 -19.02
N PRO A 329 0.67 -12.26 -19.05
CA PRO A 329 1.23 -10.92 -18.86
C PRO A 329 1.84 -10.73 -17.46
N LEU A 330 1.30 -11.40 -16.44
CA LEU A 330 1.86 -11.38 -15.08
C LEU A 330 3.25 -12.01 -15.07
N LEU A 331 3.39 -13.20 -15.63
CA LEU A 331 4.66 -13.93 -15.65
C LEU A 331 5.70 -13.29 -16.57
N GLU A 332 5.31 -12.77 -17.74
CA GLU A 332 6.20 -12.00 -18.62
C GLU A 332 6.75 -10.76 -17.90
N SER A 333 5.89 -10.04 -17.15
CA SER A 333 6.34 -8.88 -16.36
C SER A 333 7.29 -9.27 -15.23
N VAL A 334 7.03 -10.37 -14.52
CA VAL A 334 7.90 -10.88 -13.46
C VAL A 334 9.25 -11.32 -14.01
N ALA A 335 9.27 -12.11 -15.09
CA ALA A 335 10.52 -12.59 -15.70
C ALA A 335 11.38 -11.47 -16.28
N LYS A 336 10.76 -10.36 -16.70
CA LYS A 336 11.44 -9.15 -17.17
C LYS A 336 12.03 -8.33 -16.02
N GLU A 337 11.25 -8.08 -14.97
CA GLU A 337 11.66 -7.23 -13.83
C GLU A 337 12.57 -7.95 -12.84
N PHE A 338 12.41 -9.27 -12.71
CA PHE A 338 13.15 -10.12 -11.78
C PHE A 338 13.74 -11.32 -12.53
N PRO A 339 14.80 -11.11 -13.33
CA PRO A 339 15.31 -12.14 -14.21
C PRO A 339 15.82 -13.40 -13.52
N SER A 340 16.15 -13.32 -12.22
CA SER A 340 16.62 -14.44 -11.40
C SER A 340 15.50 -15.25 -10.74
N PHE A 341 14.23 -14.90 -10.93
CA PHE A 341 13.11 -15.62 -10.30
C PHE A 341 12.77 -16.89 -11.09
N SER A 342 13.48 -17.98 -10.78
CA SER A 342 13.40 -19.25 -11.50
C SER A 342 12.01 -19.86 -11.52
N GLU A 343 11.27 -19.85 -10.41
CA GLU A 343 9.93 -20.44 -10.29
C GLU A 343 8.93 -19.77 -11.24
N ALA A 344 9.02 -18.45 -11.39
CA ALA A 344 8.20 -17.70 -12.33
C ALA A 344 8.56 -18.04 -13.79
N ARG A 345 9.84 -18.20 -14.12
CA ARG A 345 10.29 -18.62 -15.47
C ARG A 345 9.86 -20.05 -15.81
N VAL A 346 9.94 -20.97 -14.86
CA VAL A 346 9.44 -22.35 -15.03
C VAL A 346 7.94 -22.33 -15.34
N LEU A 347 7.17 -21.56 -14.57
CA LEU A 347 5.74 -21.42 -14.80
C LEU A 347 5.43 -20.73 -16.14
N LEU A 348 6.20 -19.70 -16.50
CA LEU A 348 6.08 -18.99 -17.79
C LEU A 348 6.33 -19.94 -18.97
N ALA A 349 7.36 -20.79 -18.90
CA ALA A 349 7.63 -21.81 -19.91
C ALA A 349 6.43 -22.75 -20.09
N SER A 350 5.85 -23.22 -18.98
CA SER A 350 4.62 -24.06 -19.00
C SER A 350 3.45 -23.34 -19.69
N VAL A 351 3.25 -22.05 -19.38
CA VAL A 351 2.23 -21.21 -20.01
C VAL A 351 2.46 -21.08 -21.52
N TYR A 352 3.70 -20.82 -21.95
CA TYR A 352 4.03 -20.75 -23.38
C TYR A 352 3.72 -22.05 -24.12
N TYR A 353 4.06 -23.20 -23.55
CA TYR A 353 3.74 -24.49 -24.19
C TYR A 353 2.23 -24.73 -24.30
N ARG A 354 1.45 -24.40 -23.26
CA ARG A 354 -0.03 -24.48 -23.31
C ARG A 354 -0.64 -23.55 -24.36
N LEU A 355 0.05 -22.46 -24.69
CA LEU A 355 -0.34 -21.51 -25.73
C LEU A 355 0.29 -21.82 -27.10
N ASN A 356 0.90 -22.99 -27.30
CA ASN A 356 1.60 -23.39 -28.52
C ASN A 356 2.76 -22.47 -28.95
N ARG A 357 3.35 -21.71 -28.01
CA ARG A 357 4.51 -20.83 -28.21
C ARG A 357 5.81 -21.54 -27.86
N LYS A 358 6.15 -22.62 -28.58
CA LYS A 358 7.28 -23.51 -28.22
C LYS A 358 8.61 -22.77 -28.10
N GLN A 359 8.95 -21.89 -29.06
CA GLN A 359 10.21 -21.15 -29.06
C GLN A 359 10.38 -20.26 -27.82
N ASP A 360 9.30 -19.64 -27.37
CA ASP A 360 9.33 -18.81 -26.16
C ASP A 360 9.47 -19.67 -24.90
N GLY A 361 8.78 -20.82 -24.86
CA GLY A 361 8.92 -21.79 -23.77
C GLY A 361 10.34 -22.35 -23.63
N ASP A 362 10.98 -22.68 -24.75
CA ASP A 362 12.36 -23.18 -24.79
C ASP A 362 13.35 -22.10 -24.32
N ARG A 363 13.15 -20.83 -24.71
CA ARG A 363 13.96 -19.71 -24.23
C ARG A 363 13.91 -19.55 -22.71
N GLU A 364 12.73 -19.68 -22.11
CA GLU A 364 12.59 -19.57 -20.65
C GLU A 364 13.27 -20.74 -19.93
N LYS A 365 13.20 -21.96 -20.47
CA LYS A 365 13.95 -23.10 -19.94
C LYS A 365 15.46 -22.88 -20.00
N GLU A 366 15.97 -22.39 -21.12
CA GLU A 366 17.40 -22.04 -21.26
C GLU A 366 17.82 -20.98 -20.23
N ALA A 367 16.97 -19.99 -19.97
CA ALA A 367 17.23 -18.99 -18.94
C ALA A 367 17.30 -19.62 -17.54
N VAL A 368 16.38 -20.53 -17.20
CA VAL A 368 16.41 -21.27 -15.91
C VAL A 368 17.67 -22.13 -15.79
N GLN A 369 18.09 -22.80 -16.87
CA GLN A 369 19.32 -23.60 -16.86
C GLN A 369 20.54 -22.72 -16.58
N LYS A 370 20.68 -21.58 -17.27
CA LYS A 370 21.78 -20.62 -17.02
C LYS A 370 21.82 -20.15 -15.57
N LEU A 371 20.67 -19.83 -14.98
CA LEU A 371 20.60 -19.45 -13.55
C LEU A 371 21.06 -20.57 -12.63
N THR A 372 20.70 -21.82 -12.95
CA THR A 372 21.11 -23.01 -12.19
C THR A 372 22.61 -23.22 -12.28
N ASP A 373 23.18 -23.12 -13.47
CA ASP A 373 24.63 -23.26 -13.71
C ASP A 373 25.40 -22.15 -12.97
N GLU A 374 24.91 -20.91 -13.00
CA GLU A 374 25.50 -19.78 -12.27
C GLU A 374 25.46 -19.98 -10.75
N GLN A 375 24.39 -20.55 -10.21
CA GLN A 375 24.28 -20.87 -8.77
C GLN A 375 25.26 -21.99 -8.37
N GLN A 376 25.37 -23.04 -9.17
CA GLN A 376 26.31 -24.15 -8.93
C GLN A 376 27.75 -23.68 -8.98
N ALA A 377 28.10 -22.81 -9.95
CA ALA A 377 29.44 -22.24 -10.06
C ALA A 377 29.84 -21.38 -8.83
N LYS A 378 28.87 -20.79 -8.13
CA LYS A 378 29.09 -20.02 -6.89
C LYS A 378 29.21 -20.90 -5.63
N GLN A 379 28.87 -22.19 -5.72
CA GLN A 379 28.99 -23.16 -4.62
C GLN A 379 29.82 -24.40 -5.03
N PRO A 380 31.12 -24.25 -5.37
CA PRO A 380 31.94 -25.35 -5.89
C PRO A 380 32.20 -26.51 -4.88
N GLY A 381 31.75 -26.40 -3.63
CA GLY A 381 31.96 -27.39 -2.57
C GLY A 381 30.87 -28.47 -2.42
N ALA A 382 29.73 -28.36 -3.10
CA ALA A 382 28.63 -29.33 -2.95
C ALA A 382 28.82 -30.63 -3.76
N GLN A 383 29.84 -30.71 -4.62
CA GLN A 383 30.12 -31.88 -5.47
C GLN A 383 31.10 -32.90 -4.87
N ASN A 384 31.71 -32.66 -3.69
CA ASN A 384 32.71 -33.57 -3.10
C ASN A 384 32.18 -34.50 -2.00
N SER A 385 30.86 -34.62 -1.83
CA SER A 385 30.24 -35.56 -0.88
C SER A 385 29.42 -36.68 -1.54
N SER A 386 29.48 -36.82 -2.88
CA SER A 386 28.78 -37.89 -3.60
C SER A 386 29.57 -39.21 -3.74
N ASP A 387 30.85 -39.25 -3.35
CA ASP A 387 31.68 -40.46 -3.56
C ASP A 387 31.73 -41.44 -2.38
N GLN A 388 30.97 -41.22 -1.30
CA GLN A 388 30.79 -42.22 -0.24
C GLN A 388 29.38 -42.24 0.36
N ILE A 389 28.34 -42.44 -0.46
CA ILE A 389 27.05 -42.95 0.04
C ILE A 389 26.52 -43.97 -0.97
N SER A 390 26.49 -45.25 -0.57
CA SER A 390 25.79 -46.34 -1.27
C SER A 390 24.31 -45.96 -1.51
N PRO A 391 23.63 -46.52 -2.54
CA PRO A 391 22.44 -45.92 -3.12
C PRO A 391 21.28 -45.91 -2.12
N THR A 392 21.10 -44.79 -1.44
CA THR A 392 19.83 -44.44 -0.80
C THR A 392 19.03 -43.63 -1.81
N LYS A 393 17.77 -44.03 -2.00
CA LYS A 393 16.80 -43.45 -2.93
C LYS A 393 16.84 -41.91 -2.93
N PRO A 394 16.63 -41.26 -4.10
CA PRO A 394 16.41 -39.82 -4.13
C PRO A 394 15.20 -39.44 -3.26
N PRO A 395 15.22 -38.29 -2.57
CA PRO A 395 14.02 -37.77 -1.93
C PRO A 395 13.00 -37.48 -3.02
N ASP A 396 11.88 -38.21 -2.97
CA ASP A 396 10.78 -38.05 -3.91
C ASP A 396 10.26 -36.61 -3.86
N ASN A 397 10.21 -36.01 -5.05
CA ASN A 397 9.52 -34.77 -5.35
C ASN A 397 8.08 -34.80 -4.83
N PHE A 398 7.67 -33.65 -4.30
CA PHE A 398 6.37 -32.97 -4.47
C PHE A 398 5.30 -33.69 -5.32
N GLU A 399 4.77 -34.81 -4.85
CA GLU A 399 3.55 -35.45 -5.38
C GLU A 399 3.13 -36.61 -4.47
N ASN A 400 2.61 -36.32 -3.26
CA ASN A 400 1.69 -37.21 -2.54
C ASN A 400 1.21 -36.62 -1.21
N TYR A 401 0.08 -35.90 -1.25
CA TYR A 401 -0.88 -35.91 -0.13
C TYR A 401 -2.15 -36.58 -0.64
N GLN A 402 -2.07 -37.90 -0.87
CA GLN A 402 -3.25 -38.75 -0.83
C GLN A 402 -3.45 -39.20 0.61
N PHE A 403 -4.55 -38.75 1.20
CA PHE A 403 -5.08 -39.23 2.47
C PHE A 403 -5.19 -40.77 2.43
N LYS A 404 -4.46 -41.44 3.31
CA LYS A 404 -4.80 -42.81 3.71
C LYS A 404 -5.92 -42.72 4.74
N GLU A 405 -7.12 -43.13 4.32
CA GLU A 405 -8.15 -43.60 5.21
C GLU A 405 -7.58 -44.67 6.16
N ARG A 406 -7.93 -44.57 7.45
CA ARG A 406 -7.94 -45.73 8.34
C ARG A 406 -9.22 -45.72 9.16
N ARG A 407 -10.06 -46.69 8.81
CA ARG A 407 -10.99 -47.53 9.61
C ARG A 407 -11.77 -46.88 10.75
#